data_AF-A0A7J0CAG9-F1
#
_entry.id   AF-A0A7J0CAG9-F1
#
_cell.length_a   1.000
_cell.length_b   1.000
_cell.length_c   1.000
_cell.angle_alpha   90.00
_cell.angle_beta   90.00
_cell.angle_gamma   90.00
#
_symmetry.space_group_name_H-M   'P 1'
#
loop_
_entity.id
_entity.type
_entity.pdbx_description
1 polymer ?
#
loop_
_entity_poly.entity_id
_entity_poly.type
_entity_poly.pdbx_seq_one_letter_code
_entity_poly.pdbx_strand_id
1 'polypeptide(L)' 'MRCPVRAECAAHALAVREPYGVWGGLTEDEREELMGRARSRLITAAHSGLTADPGHP' A
#
# COMPACT_ATOMS: atom_id res chain seq x y z
N MET A 1 -12.89 23.14 -7.08
CA MET A 1 -11.77 23.55 -6.21
C MET A 1 -10.84 22.37 -5.97
N ARG A 2 -9.54 22.53 -6.22
CA ARG A 2 -8.53 21.47 -6.10
C ARG A 2 -7.60 21.84 -4.95
N CYS A 3 -7.46 20.98 -3.96
CA CYS A 3 -6.51 21.18 -2.87
C CYS A 3 -5.10 20.84 -3.38
N PRO A 4 -4.14 21.78 -3.33
CA PRO A 4 -2.80 21.59 -3.90
C PRO A 4 -2.00 20.50 -3.19
N VAL A 5 -2.27 20.28 -1.90
CA VAL A 5 -1.50 19.35 -1.05
C VAL A 5 -2.13 17.97 -0.87
N ARG A 6 -3.09 17.61 -1.74
CA ARG A 6 -3.81 16.32 -1.61
C ARG A 6 -2.85 15.13 -1.61
N ALA A 7 -1.84 15.18 -2.48
CA ALA A 7 -0.88 14.09 -2.63
C ALA A 7 0.03 13.99 -1.39
N GLU A 8 0.62 15.09 -0.91
CA GLU A 8 1.46 15.04 0.30
C GLU A 8 0.65 14.64 1.54
N CYS A 9 -0.58 15.14 1.67
CA CYS A 9 -1.47 14.80 2.79
C CYS A 9 -1.80 13.30 2.81
N ALA A 10 -2.11 12.70 1.65
CA ALA A 10 -2.35 11.26 1.54
C ALA A 10 -1.07 10.44 1.83
N ALA A 11 0.07 10.88 1.30
CA ALA A 11 1.35 10.20 1.52
C ALA A 11 1.76 10.22 3.00
N HIS A 12 1.56 11.34 3.69
CA HIS A 12 1.81 11.46 5.12
C HIS A 12 0.95 10.48 5.92
N ALA A 13 -0.37 10.48 5.69
CA ALA A 13 -1.30 9.60 6.40
C ALA A 13 -1.00 8.11 6.21
N LEU A 14 -0.54 7.72 5.00
CA LEU A 14 -0.08 6.35 4.72
C LEU A 14 1.22 6.02 5.47
N ALA A 15 2.18 6.94 5.50
CA ALA A 15 3.49 6.71 6.09
C ALA A 15 3.42 6.54 7.63
N VAL A 16 2.64 7.37 8.31
CA VAL A 16 2.50 7.30 9.78
C VAL A 16 1.36 6.38 10.23
N ARG A 17 0.60 5.84 9.27
CA ARG A 17 -0.58 5.00 9.51
C ARG A 17 -1.60 5.71 10.40
N GLU A 18 -1.98 6.92 9.98
CA GLU A 18 -2.93 7.75 10.73
C GLU A 18 -4.19 6.93 11.05
N PRO A 19 -4.58 6.84 12.34
CA PRO A 19 -5.57 5.87 12.78
C PRO A 19 -6.98 6.24 12.37
N TYR A 20 -7.28 7.53 12.19
CA TYR A 20 -8.64 8.01 11.93
C TYR A 20 -8.69 9.16 10.93
N GLY A 21 -9.86 9.33 10.30
CA GLY A 21 -10.19 10.51 9.49
C GLY A 21 -9.84 10.43 8.00
N VAL A 22 -10.21 11.50 7.28
CA VAL A 22 -10.04 11.65 5.83
C VAL A 22 -8.81 12.51 5.53
N TRP A 23 -7.85 11.94 4.79
CA TRP A 23 -6.56 12.57 4.51
C TRP A 23 -6.27 12.56 3.01
N GLY A 24 -6.01 13.73 2.41
CA GLY A 24 -5.74 13.83 0.97
C GLY A 24 -6.89 13.37 0.06
N GLY A 25 -8.09 13.21 0.62
CA GLY A 25 -9.26 12.63 -0.06
C GLY A 25 -9.35 11.11 0.03
N LEU A 26 -8.57 10.46 0.90
CA LEU A 26 -8.69 9.04 1.23
C LEU A 26 -9.37 8.87 2.59
N THR A 27 -10.37 8.00 2.65
CA THR A 27 -10.96 7.54 3.91
C THR A 27 -10.03 6.58 4.65
N GLU A 28 -10.45 6.14 5.84
CA GLU A 28 -9.75 5.12 6.62
C GLU A 28 -9.70 3.79 5.87
N ASP A 29 -10.85 3.26 5.45
CA ASP A 29 -10.96 2.01 4.67
C ASP A 29 -10.14 2.03 3.37
N GLU A 30 -10.20 3.13 2.61
CA GLU A 30 -9.43 3.26 1.36
C GLU A 30 -7.92 3.19 1.62
N ARG A 31 -7.48 3.72 2.76
CA ARG A 31 -6.08 3.74 3.18
C ARG A 31 -5.63 2.35 3.65
N GLU A 32 -6.47 1.63 4.38
CA GLU A 32 -6.25 0.23 4.74
C GLU A 32 -6.19 -0.69 3.52
N GLU A 33 -7.09 -0.51 2.56
CA GLU A 33 -7.08 -1.31 1.33
C GLU A 33 -5.79 -1.10 0.54
N LEU A 34 -5.31 0.14 0.44
CA LEU A 34 -4.05 0.45 -0.24
C LEU A 34 -2.85 -0.25 0.40
N MET A 35 -2.79 -0.25 1.74
CA MET A 35 -1.76 -0.96 2.50
C MET A 35 -1.88 -2.48 2.36
N GLY A 36 -3.10 -3.01 2.39
CA GLY A 36 -3.37 -4.44 2.16
C GLY A 36 -2.92 -4.90 0.77
N ARG A 37 -3.23 -4.13 -0.27
CA ARG A 37 -2.78 -4.38 -1.66
C ARG A 37 -1.25 -4.32 -1.75
N ALA A 38 -0.60 -3.38 -1.08
CA ALA A 38 0.86 -3.30 -1.04
C ALA A 38 1.46 -4.56 -0.39
N ARG A 39 0.90 -5.00 0.75
CA ARG A 39 1.31 -6.24 1.43
C ARG A 39 1.13 -7.47 0.54
N SER A 40 -0.01 -7.58 -0.14
CA SER A 40 -0.28 -8.70 -1.06
C SER A 40 0.72 -8.76 -2.21
N ARG A 41 1.10 -7.61 -2.79
CA ARG A 41 2.13 -7.56 -3.84
C ARG A 41 3.49 -8.03 -3.34
N LEU A 42 3.89 -7.63 -2.13
CA LEU A 42 5.15 -8.10 -1.52
C LEU A 42 5.15 -9.61 -1.31
N ILE A 43 4.02 -10.16 -0.85
CA ILE A 43 3.83 -11.61 -0.68
C ILE A 43 3.92 -12.33 -2.03
N THR A 44 3.19 -11.86 -3.05
CA THR A 44 3.23 -12.46 -4.39
C THR A 44 4.65 -12.44 -4.97
N ALA A 45 5.36 -11.31 -4.85
CA ALA A 45 6.74 -11.20 -5.32
C ALA A 45 7.70 -12.16 -4.57
N ALA A 46 7.52 -12.32 -3.25
CA ALA A 46 8.30 -13.26 -2.46
C ALA A 46 8.03 -14.72 -2.86
N HIS A 47 6.78 -15.09 -3.15
CA HIS A 47 6.44 -16.44 -3.62
C HIS A 47 7.04 -16.74 -4.99
N SER A 48 7.07 -15.76 -5.91
CA SER A 48 7.70 -15.94 -7.23
C SER A 48 9.21 -16.20 -7.14
N GLY A 49 9.88 -15.72 -6.09
CA GLY A 49 11.30 -15.99 -5.84
C GLY A 49 11.59 -17.40 -5.30
N LEU A 50 10.61 -18.06 -4.66
CA LEU A 50 10.76 -19.40 -4.09
C LEU A 50 10.55 -20.51 -5.11
N THR A 51 9.81 -20.27 -6.20
CA THR A 51 9.52 -21.28 -7.24
C THR A 51 10.63 -21.45 -8.27
N ALA A 52 11.77 -20.75 -8.12
CA ALA A 52 12.95 -20.94 -8.95
C ALA A 52 13.87 -22.02 -8.34
N ASP A 53 13.40 -23.26 -8.27
CA ASP A 53 14.28 -24.43 -8.11
C ASP A 53 14.32 -25.21 -9.43
N PRO A 54 15.35 -24.99 -10.27
CA PRO A 54 15.68 -25.90 -11.35
C PRO A 54 16.58 -27.01 -10.79
N GLY A 55 16.02 -27.94 -10.03
CA GLY A 55 16.65 -29.23 -9.71
C GLY A 55 15.58 -30.31 -9.72
N HIS A 56 15.69 -31.46 -10.37
CA HIS A 56 16.78 -32.21 -11.00
C HIS A 56 16.12 -33.54 -11.48
N PRO A 57 16.69 -34.41 -12.36
CA PRO A 57 17.71 -34.25 -13.40
C PRO A 57 17.15 -33.84 -14.78
#